data_AF-A0AAX2HAC6-F1
#
_entry.id   AF-A0AAX2HAC6-F1
#
_cell.length_a   1.000
_cell.length_b   1.000
_cell.length_c   1.000
_cell.angle_alpha   90.00
_cell.angle_beta   90.00
_cell.angle_gamma   90.00
#
_symmetry.space_group_name_H-M   'P 1'
#
loop_
_entity.id
_entity.type
_entity.pdbx_description
1 polymer ?
#
loop_
_entity_poly.entity_id
_entity_poly.type
_entity_poly.pdbx_seq_one_letter_code
_entity_poly.pdbx_strand_id
1 'polypeptide(L)'
;MTDIYYLHRGRLNFYCDSAFGPRQIDVADPEWVRPTLFMPDPDWQPESGNLSASPPLIETPDWQAVAPQITVQNPNCLLPPEDELIILSEAQYLELSAATEMGKVIALNAEGAPCLIDPPAATIEQQSERQRQWRDRLLLSTDTLVVRHRDETESGRATSLTADQYRELQVFRMALRDWPQTRHFPAMKYQPVTPEWLDTVID
;
A
#
# COMPACT_ATOMS: atom_id res chain seq x y z
N MET A 1 -17.44 11.10 -10.05
CA MET A 1 -16.15 11.60 -10.57
C MET A 1 -15.23 10.41 -10.57
N THR A 2 -14.72 10.01 -11.73
CA THR A 2 -13.70 8.97 -11.82
C THR A 2 -12.42 9.57 -11.29
N ASP A 3 -11.86 8.99 -10.24
CA ASP A 3 -10.57 9.43 -9.70
C ASP A 3 -9.48 9.10 -10.73
N ILE A 4 -8.49 9.98 -10.88
CA ILE A 4 -7.36 9.73 -11.76
C ILE A 4 -6.26 9.11 -10.92
N TYR A 5 -5.80 7.94 -11.33
CA TYR A 5 -4.71 7.23 -10.67
C TYR A 5 -3.41 7.45 -11.43
N TYR A 6 -2.30 7.50 -10.70
CA TYR A 6 -0.97 7.67 -11.25
C TYR A 6 0.00 6.68 -10.63
N LEU A 7 0.97 6.23 -11.43
CA LEU A 7 2.12 5.46 -10.97
C LEU A 7 3.41 6.25 -11.18
N HIS A 8 4.22 6.37 -10.14
CA HIS A 8 5.51 7.03 -10.23
C HIS A 8 6.54 6.12 -10.93
N ARG A 9 7.18 6.61 -11.99
CA ARG A 9 8.12 5.86 -12.82
C ARG A 9 9.32 5.28 -12.05
N GLY A 10 9.93 6.06 -11.16
CA GLY A 10 11.13 5.66 -10.43
C GLY A 10 10.84 4.87 -9.14
N ARG A 11 9.83 5.29 -8.37
CA ARG A 11 9.51 4.68 -7.06
C ARG A 11 8.43 3.61 -7.12
N LEU A 12 7.65 3.56 -8.20
CA LEU A 12 6.53 2.65 -8.39
C LEU A 12 5.45 2.77 -7.30
N ASN A 13 5.32 3.98 -6.73
CA ASN A 13 4.28 4.33 -5.78
C ASN A 13 3.03 4.82 -6.52
N PHE A 14 1.86 4.49 -5.97
CA PHE A 14 0.58 4.99 -6.46
C PHE A 14 0.24 6.37 -5.89
N TYR A 15 -0.39 7.19 -6.72
CA TYR A 15 -0.96 8.49 -6.36
C TYR A 15 -2.35 8.61 -6.98
N CYS A 16 -3.21 9.45 -6.41
CA CYS A 16 -4.50 9.80 -7.02
C CYS A 16 -4.91 11.25 -6.71
N ASP A 17 -5.77 11.83 -7.54
CA ASP A 17 -6.21 13.21 -7.39
C ASP A 17 -7.00 13.42 -6.09
N SER A 18 -7.82 12.46 -5.68
CA SER A 18 -8.62 12.59 -4.45
C SER A 18 -7.78 12.66 -3.18
N ALA A 19 -6.64 11.97 -3.13
CA ALA A 19 -5.77 11.93 -1.94
C ALA A 19 -4.67 13.01 -1.97
N PHE A 20 -4.12 13.34 -3.14
CA PHE A 20 -2.97 14.24 -3.27
C PHE A 20 -3.32 15.61 -3.86
N GLY A 21 -4.59 15.81 -4.21
CA GLY A 21 -5.10 17.02 -4.83
C GLY A 21 -4.76 17.07 -6.33
N PRO A 22 -5.73 17.37 -7.20
CA PRO A 22 -5.47 17.53 -8.62
C PRO A 22 -4.51 18.70 -8.86
N ARG A 23 -3.81 18.69 -9.99
CA ARG A 23 -2.89 19.79 -10.36
C ARG A 23 -3.60 21.11 -10.57
N GLN A 24 -4.85 21.06 -11.02
CA GLN A 24 -5.66 22.23 -11.30
C GLN A 24 -6.96 22.16 -10.52
N ILE A 25 -7.45 23.32 -10.09
CA ILE A 25 -8.73 23.47 -9.41
C ILE A 25 -9.53 24.56 -10.12
N ASP A 26 -10.85 24.36 -10.19
CA ASP A 26 -11.76 25.37 -10.70
C ASP A 26 -12.16 26.31 -9.57
N VAL A 27 -11.76 27.58 -9.70
CA VAL A 27 -12.10 28.65 -8.76
C VAL A 27 -12.99 29.67 -9.47
N ALA A 28 -13.86 30.33 -8.73
CA ALA A 28 -14.55 31.50 -9.27
C ALA A 28 -13.50 32.54 -9.67
N ASP A 29 -13.68 33.14 -10.85
CA ASP A 29 -12.78 34.18 -11.35
C ASP A 29 -12.61 35.29 -10.28
N PRO A 30 -11.40 35.45 -9.72
CA PRO A 30 -11.16 36.41 -8.66
C PRO A 30 -11.24 37.87 -9.16
N GLU A 31 -11.10 38.09 -10.47
CA GLU A 31 -11.25 39.41 -11.10
C GLU A 31 -12.69 39.71 -11.51
N TRP A 32 -13.61 38.74 -11.37
CA TRP A 32 -14.99 38.92 -11.76
C TRP A 32 -15.72 39.91 -10.85
N VAL A 33 -16.26 40.95 -11.48
CA VAL A 33 -17.13 41.94 -10.85
C VAL A 33 -18.56 41.69 -11.31
N ARG A 34 -19.48 41.61 -10.34
CA ARG A 34 -20.92 41.46 -10.60
C ARG A 34 -21.40 42.60 -11.51
N PRO A 35 -22.06 42.30 -12.64
CA PRO A 35 -22.69 43.32 -13.47
C PRO A 35 -23.73 44.12 -12.69
N THR A 36 -23.87 45.40 -13.01
CA THR A 36 -24.94 46.27 -12.48
C THR A 36 -26.14 46.25 -13.40
N LEU A 37 -27.33 46.05 -12.85
CA LEU A 37 -28.62 46.19 -13.55
C LEU A 37 -29.28 47.52 -13.20
N PHE A 38 -30.02 48.04 -14.16
CA PHE A 38 -30.85 49.22 -13.97
C PHE A 38 -32.30 48.78 -13.87
N MET A 39 -32.87 48.86 -12.67
CA MET A 39 -34.26 48.45 -12.40
C MET A 39 -35.07 49.66 -11.91
N PRO A 40 -36.36 49.79 -12.30
CA PRO A 40 -37.25 50.78 -11.73
C PRO A 40 -37.23 50.75 -10.20
N ASP A 41 -37.13 51.93 -9.58
CA ASP A 41 -37.18 52.07 -8.13
C ASP A 41 -38.48 51.47 -7.57
N PRO A 42 -38.41 50.38 -6.78
CA PRO A 42 -39.59 49.70 -6.26
C PRO A 42 -40.32 50.50 -5.18
N ASP A 43 -39.63 51.44 -4.53
CA ASP A 43 -40.19 52.28 -3.46
C ASP A 43 -40.67 53.64 -4.01
N TRP A 44 -40.47 53.91 -5.31
CA TRP A 44 -40.89 55.15 -5.93
C TRP A 44 -42.41 55.22 -6.10
N GLN A 45 -42.97 56.37 -5.73
CA GLN A 45 -44.38 56.71 -5.93
C GLN A 45 -44.50 58.02 -6.71
N PRO A 46 -45.45 58.12 -7.66
CA PRO A 46 -45.67 59.37 -8.39
C PRO A 46 -46.19 60.47 -7.45
N GLU A 47 -45.78 61.72 -7.70
CA GLU A 47 -46.32 62.88 -6.99
C GLU A 47 -47.83 63.03 -7.25
N SER A 48 -48.60 63.38 -6.21
CA SER A 48 -50.06 63.52 -6.28
C SER A 48 -50.50 64.42 -7.43
N GLY A 49 -51.13 63.82 -8.45
CA GLY A 49 -51.64 64.49 -9.64
C GLY A 49 -50.89 64.19 -10.95
N ASN A 50 -49.72 63.55 -10.89
CA ASN A 50 -48.94 63.15 -12.06
C ASN A 50 -48.87 61.63 -12.21
N LEU A 51 -50.00 61.01 -12.56
CA LEU A 51 -50.14 59.56 -12.72
C LEU A 51 -49.40 58.98 -13.96
N SER A 52 -48.82 59.83 -14.80
CA SER A 52 -48.06 59.42 -15.99
C SER A 52 -46.55 59.45 -15.78
N ALA A 53 -46.07 59.86 -14.60
CA ALA A 53 -44.66 59.81 -14.27
C ALA A 53 -44.19 58.34 -14.17
N SER A 54 -42.99 58.07 -14.68
CA SER A 54 -42.34 56.75 -14.60
C SER A 54 -41.26 56.76 -13.52
N PRO A 55 -41.07 55.65 -12.79
CA PRO A 55 -40.04 55.53 -11.77
C PRO A 55 -38.63 55.72 -12.36
N PRO A 56 -37.72 56.40 -11.64
CA PRO A 56 -36.32 56.45 -12.02
C PRO A 56 -35.70 55.05 -11.93
N LEU A 57 -34.70 54.79 -12.76
CA LEU A 57 -33.93 53.55 -12.70
C LEU A 57 -32.87 53.66 -11.60
N ILE A 58 -32.82 52.68 -10.71
CA ILE A 58 -31.77 52.52 -9.70
C ILE A 58 -30.76 51.47 -10.14
N GLU A 59 -29.49 51.74 -9.88
CA GLU A 59 -28.38 50.80 -10.02
C GLU A 59 -28.44 49.75 -8.92
N THR A 60 -28.69 48.50 -9.30
CA THR A 60 -28.68 47.36 -8.38
C THR A 60 -27.74 46.27 -8.92
N PRO A 61 -26.89 45.64 -8.09
CA PRO A 61 -26.07 44.54 -8.53
C PRO A 61 -26.94 43.38 -9.04
N ASP A 62 -26.51 42.73 -10.13
CA ASP A 62 -27.15 41.51 -10.61
C ASP A 62 -26.86 40.36 -9.63
N TRP A 63 -27.78 40.10 -8.71
CA TRP A 63 -27.67 39.00 -7.74
C TRP A 63 -27.85 37.62 -8.38
N GLN A 64 -28.35 37.55 -9.61
CA GLN A 64 -28.49 36.30 -10.37
C GLN A 64 -27.27 36.00 -11.24
N ALA A 65 -26.39 36.98 -11.47
CA ALA A 65 -25.14 36.75 -12.16
C ALA A 65 -24.23 35.83 -11.34
N VAL A 66 -23.72 34.79 -11.99
CA VAL A 66 -22.78 33.82 -11.40
C VAL A 66 -21.40 34.08 -11.97
N ALA A 67 -20.39 34.11 -11.10
CA ALA A 67 -19.00 34.25 -11.52
C ALA A 67 -18.61 33.08 -12.45
N PRO A 68 -17.94 33.33 -13.57
CA PRO A 68 -17.38 32.26 -14.38
C PRO A 68 -16.34 31.50 -13.55
N GLN A 69 -16.27 30.17 -13.76
CA GLN A 69 -15.22 29.36 -13.18
C GLN A 69 -13.99 29.37 -14.09
N ILE A 70 -12.83 29.64 -13.51
CA ILE A 70 -11.54 29.55 -14.18
C ILE A 70 -10.73 28.42 -13.58
N THR A 71 -10.00 27.71 -14.42
CA THR A 71 -9.11 26.64 -14.02
C THR A 71 -7.74 27.23 -13.67
N VAL A 72 -7.35 27.16 -12.39
CA VAL A 72 -6.07 27.67 -11.89
C VAL A 72 -5.19 26.53 -11.38
N GLN A 73 -3.88 26.78 -11.30
CA GLN A 73 -2.94 25.83 -10.69
C GLN A 73 -3.23 25.69 -9.20
N ASN A 74 -3.29 24.45 -8.72
CA ASN A 74 -3.52 24.14 -7.33
C ASN A 74 -2.22 24.29 -6.52
N PRO A 75 -2.08 25.29 -5.66
CA PRO A 75 -0.86 25.49 -4.85
C PRO A 75 -0.67 24.39 -3.80
N ASN A 76 -1.71 23.64 -3.47
CA ASN A 76 -1.68 22.55 -2.49
C ASN A 76 -1.53 21.17 -3.16
N CYS A 77 -1.19 21.11 -4.45
CA CYS A 77 -0.97 19.84 -5.14
C CYS A 77 0.27 19.14 -4.58
N LEU A 78 0.09 17.91 -4.11
CA LEU A 78 1.15 17.05 -3.57
C LEU A 78 1.60 15.96 -4.55
N LEU A 79 1.09 15.99 -5.79
CA LEU A 79 1.52 15.07 -6.84
C LEU A 79 2.98 15.37 -7.24
N PRO A 80 3.80 14.34 -7.46
CA PRO A 80 5.12 14.50 -8.10
C PRO A 80 5.03 15.21 -9.46
N PRO A 81 6.16 15.61 -10.07
CA PRO A 81 6.19 16.14 -11.44
C PRO A 81 5.49 15.22 -12.46
N GLU A 82 4.86 15.79 -13.49
CA GLU A 82 4.02 15.04 -14.44
C GLU A 82 4.83 14.09 -15.33
N ASP A 83 6.06 14.48 -15.68
CA ASP A 83 7.01 13.68 -16.43
C ASP A 83 7.42 12.39 -15.71
N GLU A 84 7.39 12.39 -14.37
CA GLU A 84 7.68 11.23 -13.54
C GLU A 84 6.47 10.32 -13.29
N LEU A 85 5.27 10.70 -13.73
CA LEU A 85 4.03 9.97 -13.50
C LEU A 85 3.52 9.29 -14.78
N ILE A 86 2.85 8.15 -14.59
CA ILE A 86 2.12 7.42 -15.62
C ILE A 86 0.66 7.41 -15.20
N ILE A 87 -0.23 7.91 -16.07
CA ILE A 87 -1.67 7.89 -15.83
C ILE A 87 -2.16 6.44 -15.95
N LEU A 88 -2.92 6.00 -14.97
CA LEU A 88 -3.57 4.70 -14.92
C LEU A 88 -5.08 4.87 -14.99
N SER A 89 -5.75 3.95 -15.67
CA SER A 89 -7.18 3.77 -15.48
C SER A 89 -7.46 3.12 -14.13
N GLU A 90 -8.67 3.30 -13.60
CA GLU A 90 -9.12 2.63 -12.37
C GLU A 90 -8.94 1.10 -12.44
N ALA A 91 -9.26 0.50 -13.59
CA ALA A 91 -9.07 -0.93 -13.81
C ALA A 91 -7.60 -1.35 -13.73
N GLN A 92 -6.68 -0.56 -14.32
CA GLN A 92 -5.24 -0.82 -14.24
C GLN A 92 -4.72 -0.67 -12.81
N TYR A 93 -5.16 0.37 -12.09
CA TYR A 93 -4.81 0.55 -10.68
C TYR A 93 -5.23 -0.66 -9.85
N LEU A 94 -6.48 -1.11 -9.98
CA LEU A 94 -7.01 -2.26 -9.24
C LEU A 94 -6.29 -3.57 -9.58
N GLU A 95 -5.96 -3.80 -10.86
CA GLU A 95 -5.22 -4.98 -11.29
C GLU A 95 -3.81 -4.99 -10.68
N LEU A 96 -3.11 -3.85 -10.74
CA LEU A 96 -1.76 -3.73 -10.21
C LEU A 96 -1.75 -3.83 -8.68
N SER A 97 -2.72 -3.21 -7.98
CA SER A 97 -2.83 -3.28 -6.52
C SER A 97 -3.11 -4.70 -6.05
N ALA A 98 -4.08 -5.39 -6.67
CA ALA A 98 -4.40 -6.78 -6.34
C ALA A 98 -3.21 -7.72 -6.60
N ALA A 99 -2.47 -7.51 -7.69
CA ALA A 99 -1.31 -8.33 -8.00
C ALA A 99 -0.15 -8.11 -7.00
N THR A 100 0.05 -6.89 -6.49
CA THR A 100 1.02 -6.65 -5.42
C THR A 100 0.65 -7.34 -4.11
N GLU A 101 -0.64 -7.41 -3.77
CA GLU A 101 -1.11 -8.19 -2.62
C GLU A 101 -0.86 -9.70 -2.81
N MET A 102 -0.91 -10.18 -4.06
CA MET A 102 -0.55 -11.56 -4.41
C MET A 102 0.97 -11.82 -4.45
N GLY A 103 1.80 -10.83 -4.12
CA GLY A 103 3.26 -10.97 -4.04
C GLY A 103 4.00 -10.77 -5.36
N LYS A 104 3.34 -10.26 -6.41
CA LYS A 104 4.01 -9.80 -7.63
C LYS A 104 4.60 -8.41 -7.44
N VAL A 105 5.58 -8.07 -8.26
CA VAL A 105 6.22 -6.75 -8.24
C VAL A 105 5.83 -6.01 -9.50
N ILE A 106 5.44 -4.75 -9.35
CA ILE A 106 5.21 -3.86 -10.50
C ILE A 106 6.57 -3.47 -11.06
N ALA A 107 6.73 -3.54 -12.37
CA ALA A 107 7.90 -3.05 -13.08
C ALA A 107 7.45 -2.24 -14.30
N LEU A 108 8.37 -1.52 -14.94
CA LEU A 108 8.10 -0.87 -16.21
C LEU A 108 8.67 -1.73 -17.35
N ASN A 109 7.88 -1.91 -18.40
CA ASN A 109 8.33 -2.58 -19.61
C ASN A 109 9.17 -1.62 -20.49
N ALA A 110 9.62 -2.09 -21.66
CA ALA A 110 10.43 -1.30 -22.58
C ALA A 110 9.71 -0.04 -23.13
N GLU A 111 8.39 -0.05 -23.17
CA GLU A 111 7.57 1.11 -23.56
C GLU A 111 7.26 2.05 -22.38
N GLY A 112 7.72 1.73 -21.17
CA GLY A 112 7.46 2.51 -19.97
C GLY A 112 6.04 2.33 -19.40
N ALA A 113 5.33 1.27 -19.80
CA ALA A 113 4.04 0.88 -19.26
C ALA A 113 4.23 -0.07 -18.06
N PRO A 114 3.35 0.01 -17.04
CA PRO A 114 3.41 -0.90 -15.89
C PRO A 114 3.13 -2.33 -16.32
N CYS A 115 4.01 -3.23 -15.94
CA CYS A 115 3.86 -4.67 -16.10
C CYS A 115 4.04 -5.37 -14.74
N LEU A 116 3.39 -6.51 -14.59
CA LEU A 116 3.52 -7.35 -13.41
C LEU A 116 4.56 -8.41 -13.67
N ILE A 117 5.63 -8.40 -12.87
CA ILE A 117 6.68 -9.41 -12.92
C ILE A 117 6.69 -10.21 -11.62
N ASP A 118 7.14 -11.45 -11.72
CA ASP A 118 7.44 -12.23 -10.52
C ASP A 118 8.65 -11.61 -9.81
N PRO A 119 8.64 -11.54 -8.46
CA PRO A 119 9.78 -11.04 -7.72
C PRO A 119 11.04 -11.83 -8.09
N PRO A 120 12.21 -11.17 -8.20
CA PRO A 120 13.44 -11.88 -8.47
C PRO A 120 13.63 -12.98 -7.43
N ALA A 121 14.10 -14.14 -7.89
CA ALA A 121 14.41 -15.24 -7.00
C ALA A 121 15.34 -14.75 -5.89
N ALA A 122 15.03 -15.13 -4.65
CA ALA A 122 15.84 -14.74 -3.50
C ALA A 122 17.31 -15.09 -3.75
N THR A 123 18.21 -14.16 -3.42
CA THR A 123 19.66 -14.39 -3.55
C THR A 123 20.12 -15.57 -2.70
N ILE A 124 21.25 -16.18 -3.05
CA ILE A 124 21.82 -17.30 -2.28
C ILE A 124 22.02 -16.93 -0.81
N GLU A 125 22.42 -15.70 -0.51
CA GLU A 125 22.55 -15.19 0.87
C GLU A 125 21.19 -15.09 1.58
N GLN A 126 20.17 -14.54 0.92
CA GLN A 126 18.81 -14.50 1.49
C GLN A 126 18.24 -15.89 1.72
N GLN A 127 18.48 -16.84 0.81
CA GLN A 127 18.10 -18.24 0.98
C GLN A 127 18.83 -18.84 2.19
N SER A 128 20.15 -18.64 2.26
CA SER A 128 21.00 -19.10 3.37
C SER A 128 20.52 -18.59 4.72
N GLU A 129 20.19 -17.31 4.79
CA GLU A 129 19.71 -16.69 6.02
C GLU A 129 18.36 -17.28 6.46
N ARG A 130 17.40 -17.43 5.54
CA ARG A 130 16.12 -18.11 5.84
C ARG A 130 16.35 -19.52 6.37
N GLN A 131 17.30 -20.26 5.80
CA GLN A 131 17.61 -21.62 6.23
C GLN A 131 18.30 -21.67 7.59
N ARG A 132 19.19 -20.74 7.90
CA ARG A 132 19.79 -20.60 9.24
C ARG A 132 18.71 -20.28 10.28
N GLN A 133 17.81 -19.34 9.99
CA GLN A 133 16.70 -19.00 10.88
C GLN A 133 15.72 -20.17 11.09
N TRP A 134 15.48 -20.99 10.06
CA TRP A 134 14.70 -22.21 10.18
C TRP A 134 15.38 -23.23 11.10
N ARG A 135 16.69 -23.49 10.89
CA ARG A 135 17.51 -24.35 11.75
C ARG A 135 17.47 -23.88 13.20
N ASP A 136 17.68 -22.58 13.43
CA ASP A 136 17.77 -22.01 14.77
C ASP A 136 16.42 -22.11 15.50
N ARG A 137 15.30 -21.89 14.80
CA ARG A 137 13.96 -22.10 15.35
C ARG A 137 13.72 -23.55 15.78
N LEU A 138 14.08 -24.52 14.94
CA LEU A 138 13.93 -25.95 15.27
C LEU A 138 14.86 -26.39 16.41
N LEU A 139 16.10 -25.90 16.45
CA LEU A 139 17.01 -26.17 17.55
C LEU A 139 16.52 -25.56 18.86
N LEU A 140 15.92 -24.37 18.82
CA LEU A 140 15.35 -23.74 20.00
C LEU A 140 14.11 -24.49 20.50
N SER A 141 13.18 -24.84 19.61
CA SER A 141 11.94 -25.51 19.99
C SER A 141 12.18 -26.91 20.60
N THR A 142 13.25 -27.59 20.16
CA THR A 142 13.62 -28.91 20.67
C THR A 142 14.53 -28.89 21.90
N ASP A 143 15.00 -27.72 22.34
CA ASP A 143 16.00 -27.62 23.41
C ASP A 143 15.43 -28.07 24.77
N THR A 144 14.23 -27.61 25.10
CA THR A 144 13.52 -27.97 26.33
C THR A 144 13.26 -29.47 26.44
N LEU A 145 13.00 -30.16 25.32
CA LEU A 145 12.80 -31.60 25.28
C LEU A 145 14.08 -32.36 25.66
N VAL A 146 15.23 -31.88 25.17
CA VAL A 146 16.53 -32.48 25.49
C VAL A 146 16.88 -32.25 26.97
N VAL A 147 16.69 -31.03 27.47
CA VAL A 147 16.94 -30.70 28.88
C VAL A 147 16.06 -31.54 29.80
N ARG A 148 14.74 -31.59 29.54
CA ARG A 148 13.79 -32.39 30.32
C ARG A 148 14.15 -33.87 30.33
N HIS A 149 14.48 -34.45 29.17
CA HIS A 149 14.84 -35.86 29.09
C HIS A 149 16.11 -36.19 29.90
N ARG A 150 17.10 -35.28 29.92
CA ARG A 150 18.30 -35.42 30.75
C ARG A 150 17.95 -35.37 32.24
N ASP A 151 17.17 -34.37 32.65
CA ASP A 151 16.76 -34.21 34.05
C ASP A 151 15.96 -35.44 34.55
N GLU A 152 15.05 -35.98 33.74
CA GLU A 152 14.27 -37.19 34.05
C GLU A 152 15.17 -38.42 34.19
N THR A 153 16.13 -38.58 33.28
CA THR A 153 17.10 -39.69 33.29
C THR A 153 17.99 -39.63 34.54
N GLU A 154 18.55 -38.46 34.84
CA GLU A 154 19.43 -38.24 36.00
C GLU A 154 18.67 -38.41 37.33
N SER A 155 17.38 -38.04 37.34
CA SER A 155 16.49 -38.21 38.50
C SER A 155 15.94 -39.64 38.64
N GLY A 156 16.24 -40.56 37.71
CA GLY A 156 15.70 -41.92 37.69
C GLY A 156 14.18 -42.00 37.53
N ARG A 157 13.56 -40.97 36.93
CA ARG A 157 12.10 -40.93 36.67
C ARG A 157 11.78 -41.59 35.33
N ALA A 158 10.51 -41.94 35.14
CA ALA A 158 10.02 -42.30 33.81
C ALA A 158 10.17 -41.11 32.86
N THR A 159 10.75 -41.35 31.69
CA THR A 159 11.03 -40.30 30.70
C THR A 159 9.78 -39.96 29.88
N SER A 160 9.59 -38.68 29.58
CA SER A 160 8.50 -38.19 28.73
C SER A 160 8.65 -38.63 27.27
N LEU A 161 9.90 -38.82 26.81
CA LEU A 161 10.24 -39.38 25.50
C LEU A 161 10.73 -40.82 25.66
N THR A 162 10.43 -41.67 24.68
CA THR A 162 11.04 -43.00 24.62
C THR A 162 12.53 -42.89 24.27
N ALA A 163 13.31 -43.93 24.60
CA ALA A 163 14.74 -43.96 24.26
C ALA A 163 14.99 -43.84 22.75
N ASP A 164 14.10 -44.41 21.92
CA ASP A 164 14.18 -44.31 20.47
C ASP A 164 13.87 -42.91 19.97
N GLN A 165 12.81 -42.26 20.49
CA GLN A 165 12.48 -40.88 20.16
C GLN A 165 13.62 -39.93 20.55
N TYR A 166 14.20 -40.10 21.74
CA TYR A 166 15.33 -39.26 22.17
C TYR A 166 16.57 -39.47 21.28
N ARG A 167 16.87 -40.70 20.87
CA ARG A 167 17.96 -41.01 19.93
C ARG A 167 17.72 -40.36 18.56
N GLU A 168 16.53 -40.50 18.01
CA GLU A 168 16.13 -39.86 16.75
C GLU A 168 16.25 -38.33 16.83
N LEU A 169 15.82 -37.72 17.94
CA LEU A 169 15.94 -36.29 18.17
C LEU A 169 17.39 -35.81 18.17
N GLN A 170 18.30 -36.55 18.81
CA GLN A 170 19.73 -36.20 18.82
C GLN A 170 20.33 -36.28 17.41
N VAL A 171 20.02 -37.34 16.66
CA VAL A 171 20.47 -37.50 15.26
C VAL A 171 19.94 -36.35 14.39
N PHE A 172 18.66 -36.02 14.51
CA PHE A 172 18.05 -34.89 13.80
C PHE A 172 18.71 -33.55 14.15
N ARG A 173 18.91 -33.26 15.45
CA ARG A 173 19.59 -32.03 15.91
C ARG A 173 21.04 -31.95 15.43
N MET A 174 21.76 -33.07 15.32
CA MET A 174 23.10 -33.09 14.72
C MET A 174 23.04 -32.78 13.22
N ALA A 175 22.15 -33.43 12.48
CA ALA A 175 21.97 -33.17 11.06
C ALA A 175 21.63 -31.70 10.77
N LEU A 176 20.81 -31.05 11.62
CA LEU A 176 20.51 -29.61 11.53
C LEU A 176 21.77 -28.73 11.71
N ARG A 177 22.69 -29.11 12.60
CA ARG A 177 23.93 -28.36 12.85
C ARG A 177 24.97 -28.55 11.75
N ASP A 178 25.03 -29.76 11.18
CA ASP A 178 26.00 -30.11 10.13
C ASP A 178 25.56 -29.60 8.75
N TRP A 179 24.25 -29.50 8.50
CA TRP A 179 23.71 -29.15 7.18
C TRP A 179 24.25 -27.84 6.58
N PRO A 180 24.41 -26.72 7.32
CA PRO A 180 25.02 -25.49 6.82
C PRO A 180 26.48 -25.63 6.34
N GLN A 181 27.18 -26.68 6.78
CA GLN A 181 28.56 -26.98 6.36
C GLN A 181 28.61 -27.86 5.10
N THR A 182 27.46 -28.34 4.62
CA THR A 182 27.40 -29.18 3.42
C THR A 182 27.36 -28.36 2.15
N ARG A 183 27.89 -28.91 1.05
CA ARG A 183 27.81 -28.33 -0.31
C ARG A 183 26.38 -28.13 -0.84
N HIS A 184 25.40 -28.69 -0.15
CA HIS A 184 24.00 -28.73 -0.55
C HIS A 184 23.18 -27.60 0.09
N PHE A 185 23.76 -26.87 1.03
CA PHE A 185 23.18 -25.67 1.60
C PHE A 185 23.16 -24.53 0.56
N PRO A 186 22.08 -23.73 0.44
CA PRO A 186 20.84 -23.68 1.24
C PRO A 186 19.63 -24.39 0.59
N ALA A 187 19.84 -25.39 -0.27
CA ALA A 187 18.76 -25.96 -1.07
C ALA A 187 17.78 -26.80 -0.23
N MET A 188 16.49 -26.41 -0.26
CA MET A 188 15.41 -27.03 0.56
C MET A 188 15.30 -28.54 0.41
N LYS A 189 15.56 -29.08 -0.79
CA LYS A 189 15.50 -30.52 -1.08
C LYS A 189 16.48 -31.38 -0.26
N TYR A 190 17.45 -30.76 0.41
CA TYR A 190 18.42 -31.43 1.27
C TYR A 190 18.27 -31.05 2.74
N GLN A 191 17.16 -30.42 3.13
CA GLN A 191 16.86 -30.19 4.54
C GLN A 191 16.79 -31.52 5.29
N PRO A 192 17.31 -31.59 6.53
CA PRO A 192 17.07 -32.72 7.42
C PRO A 192 15.56 -32.95 7.60
N VAL A 193 15.14 -34.21 7.48
CA VAL A 193 13.73 -34.59 7.62
C VAL A 193 13.31 -34.53 9.08
N THR A 194 12.26 -33.75 9.38
CA THR A 194 11.68 -33.67 10.72
C THR A 194 10.99 -35.01 11.07
N PRO A 195 11.27 -35.61 12.23
CA PRO A 195 10.55 -36.79 12.69
C PRO A 195 9.06 -36.50 12.89
N GLU A 196 8.16 -37.38 12.43
CA GLU A 196 6.70 -37.14 12.46
C GLU A 196 6.15 -36.95 13.88
N TRP A 197 6.72 -37.65 14.87
CA TRP A 197 6.32 -37.53 16.27
C TRP A 197 6.74 -36.19 16.89
N LEU A 198 7.69 -35.47 16.27
CA LEU A 198 8.23 -34.24 16.85
C LEU A 198 7.20 -33.11 16.86
N ASP A 199 6.40 -33.03 15.79
CA ASP A 199 5.33 -32.03 15.68
C ASP A 199 4.21 -32.25 16.70
N THR A 200 4.06 -33.47 17.24
CA THR A 200 3.07 -33.74 18.29
C THR A 200 3.58 -33.47 19.70
N VAL A 201 4.88 -33.16 19.86
CA VAL A 201 5.54 -32.98 21.16
C VAL A 201 6.02 -31.53 21.36
N ILE A 202 6.19 -30.78 20.27
CA ILE A 202 6.50 -29.34 20.29
C ILE A 202 5.18 -28.58 20.04
N ASP A 203 4.45 -28.31 21.13
CA ASP A 203 3.36 -27.30 21.15
C ASP A 203 3.93 -25.91 21.47
#